data_AF-A0A955Y0D6-F1
#
_entry.id   AF-A0A955Y0D6-F1
#
_cell.length_a   1.000
_cell.length_b   1.000
_cell.length_c   1.000
_cell.angle_alpha   90.00
_cell.angle_beta   90.00
_cell.angle_gamma   90.00
#
_symmetry.space_group_name_H-M   'P 1'
#
loop_
_entity.id
_entity.type
_entity.pdbx_description
1 polymer ?
#
loop_
_entity_poly.entity_id
_entity_poly.type
_entity_poly.pdbx_seq_one_letter_code
_entity_poly.pdbx_strand_id
1 'polypeptide(L)'
;MGSDSLNATQAAALASDTLGRFASLVDARLRRRFSEWRDELPVSGVSPDSTDLFDAVAELTLRPAKRIRPALAYYAAQCFEHDVPEDSLFDAVLAVELLQTALLIHDDIMDRDDVRRGGPSVHAHMRGFGGDEHRAVSLAILAGSSAYALSKRVLFEANLPLPCFHAACAELVRMEYEV
;
A
#
# COMPACT_ATOMS: atom_id res chain seq x y z
N MET A 1 19.50 -32.01 -22.89
CA MET A 1 18.95 -30.67 -23.20
C MET A 1 19.67 -29.71 -22.28
N GLY A 2 20.54 -28.87 -22.84
CA GLY A 2 21.37 -27.96 -22.06
C GLY A 2 20.50 -26.94 -21.36
N SER A 3 20.59 -26.88 -20.02
CA SER A 3 20.02 -25.77 -19.26
C SER A 3 20.89 -24.54 -19.55
N ASP A 4 20.39 -23.62 -20.37
CA ASP A 4 20.95 -22.26 -20.47
C ASP A 4 20.70 -21.56 -19.13
N SER A 5 21.58 -21.78 -18.17
CA SER A 5 21.56 -21.08 -16.89
C SER A 5 21.95 -19.63 -17.14
N LEU A 6 21.06 -18.70 -16.80
CA LEU A 6 21.34 -17.26 -16.86
C LEU A 6 22.60 -16.95 -16.02
N ASN A 7 23.50 -16.13 -16.56
CA ASN A 7 24.57 -15.56 -15.74
C ASN A 7 24.01 -14.50 -14.78
N ALA A 8 24.79 -14.09 -13.78
CA ALA A 8 24.33 -13.17 -12.73
C ALA A 8 23.80 -11.83 -13.28
N THR A 9 24.42 -11.28 -14.32
CA THR A 9 23.99 -10.03 -14.95
C THR A 9 22.67 -10.19 -15.68
N GLN A 10 22.50 -11.28 -16.42
CA GLN A 10 21.25 -11.61 -17.11
C GLN A 10 20.11 -11.87 -16.12
N ALA A 11 20.37 -12.58 -15.04
CA ALA A 11 19.40 -12.83 -13.98
C ALA A 11 18.97 -11.52 -13.29
N ALA A 12 19.92 -10.63 -12.97
CA ALA A 12 19.61 -9.32 -12.37
C ALA A 12 18.79 -8.42 -13.30
N ALA A 13 19.12 -8.40 -14.59
CA ALA A 13 18.36 -7.65 -15.59
C ALA A 13 16.91 -8.17 -15.70
N LEU A 14 16.74 -9.49 -15.77
CA LEU A 14 15.42 -10.13 -15.81
C LEU A 14 14.61 -9.85 -14.54
N ALA A 15 15.23 -9.90 -13.37
CA ALA A 15 14.57 -9.60 -12.10
C ALA A 15 14.12 -8.13 -12.03
N SER A 16 14.97 -7.20 -12.46
CA SER A 16 14.65 -5.77 -12.50
C SER A 16 13.49 -5.48 -13.45
N ASP A 17 13.50 -6.07 -14.64
CA ASP A 17 12.45 -5.92 -15.65
C ASP A 17 11.12 -6.54 -15.18
N THR A 18 11.19 -7.72 -14.54
CA THR A 18 10.03 -8.39 -13.95
C THR A 18 9.42 -7.57 -12.81
N LEU A 19 10.26 -7.04 -11.91
CA LEU A 19 9.79 -6.16 -10.83
C LEU A 19 9.19 -4.86 -11.38
N GLY A 20 9.76 -4.29 -12.45
CA GLY A 20 9.23 -3.10 -13.11
C GLY A 20 7.84 -3.32 -13.69
N ARG A 21 7.61 -4.46 -14.37
CA ARG A 21 6.28 -4.85 -14.85
C ARG A 21 5.30 -5.05 -13.69
N PHE A 22 5.71 -5.77 -12.65
CA PHE A 22 4.86 -6.02 -11.48
C PHE A 22 4.47 -4.72 -10.78
N ALA A 23 5.42 -3.81 -10.56
CA ALA A 23 5.16 -2.50 -9.97
C ALA A 23 4.15 -1.70 -10.79
N SER A 24 4.24 -1.76 -12.13
CA SER A 24 3.29 -1.09 -13.02
C SER A 24 1.86 -1.65 -12.89
N LEU A 25 1.72 -2.97 -12.71
CA LEU A 25 0.42 -3.60 -12.47
C LEU A 25 -0.18 -3.20 -11.12
N VAL A 26 0.63 -3.21 -10.07
CA VAL A 26 0.22 -2.75 -8.72
C VAL A 26 -0.22 -1.29 -8.78
N ASP A 27 0.57 -0.42 -9.41
CA ASP A 27 0.24 1.00 -9.56
C ASP A 27 -1.07 1.22 -10.31
N ALA A 28 -1.31 0.47 -11.40
CA ALA A 28 -2.56 0.55 -12.15
C ALA A 28 -3.78 0.15 -11.30
N ARG A 29 -3.67 -0.94 -10.53
CA ARG A 29 -4.75 -1.38 -9.63
C ARG A 29 -4.99 -0.41 -8.48
N LEU A 30 -3.92 0.13 -7.86
CA LEU A 30 -4.04 1.16 -6.82
C LEU A 30 -4.75 2.40 -7.36
N ARG A 31 -4.37 2.90 -8.54
CA ARG A 31 -5.04 4.06 -9.16
C ARG A 31 -6.53 3.79 -9.37
N ARG A 32 -6.88 2.60 -9.85
CA ARG A 32 -8.27 2.19 -10.03
C ARG A 32 -9.03 2.19 -8.70
N ARG A 33 -8.49 1.53 -7.66
CA ARG A 33 -9.10 1.46 -6.33
C ARG A 33 -9.28 2.84 -5.70
N PHE A 34 -8.27 3.71 -5.75
CA PHE A 34 -8.40 5.07 -5.23
C PHE A 34 -9.44 5.90 -6.00
N SER A 35 -9.56 5.72 -7.32
CA SER A 35 -10.63 6.37 -8.09
C SER A 35 -12.02 5.87 -7.66
N GLU A 36 -12.20 4.55 -7.54
CA GLU A 36 -13.46 3.93 -7.11
C GLU A 36 -13.86 4.41 -5.70
N TRP A 37 -12.94 4.36 -4.73
CA TRP A 37 -13.21 4.83 -3.37
C TRP A 37 -13.43 6.33 -3.26
N ARG A 38 -12.81 7.12 -4.15
CA ARG A 38 -13.03 8.58 -4.18
C ARG A 38 -14.47 8.91 -4.54
N ASP A 39 -15.07 8.14 -5.45
CA ASP A 39 -16.46 8.29 -5.89
C ASP A 39 -17.47 7.82 -4.84
N GLU A 40 -17.07 6.90 -3.96
CA GLU A 40 -17.88 6.42 -2.83
C GLU A 40 -17.93 7.41 -1.65
N LEU A 41 -16.96 8.33 -1.55
CA LEU A 41 -16.95 9.31 -0.47
C LEU A 41 -18.20 10.20 -0.54
N PRO A 42 -18.93 10.38 0.57
CA PRO A 42 -20.13 11.20 0.57
C PRO A 42 -19.80 12.63 0.14
N VAL A 43 -20.54 13.16 -0.84
CA VAL A 43 -20.35 14.51 -1.41
C VAL A 43 -20.42 15.62 -0.35
N SER A 44 -21.14 15.37 0.76
CA SER A 44 -21.24 16.29 1.89
C SER A 44 -20.19 16.10 2.98
N GLY A 45 -19.36 15.04 2.90
CA GLY A 45 -18.40 14.64 3.93
C GLY A 45 -19.04 14.39 5.30
N VAL A 46 -18.34 13.68 6.19
CA VAL A 46 -18.63 13.80 7.63
C VAL A 46 -17.89 15.02 8.20
N SER A 47 -16.78 15.42 7.55
CA SER A 47 -16.05 16.67 7.79
C SER A 47 -15.43 17.20 6.49
N PRO A 48 -15.14 18.51 6.39
CA PRO A 48 -14.41 19.09 5.26
C PRO A 48 -13.04 18.42 5.00
N ASP A 49 -12.35 18.03 6.08
CA ASP A 49 -11.00 17.47 6.05
C ASP A 49 -10.95 16.02 5.49
N SER A 50 -12.10 15.33 5.41
CA SER A 50 -12.15 13.91 5.02
C SER A 50 -11.67 13.64 3.59
N THR A 51 -11.94 14.56 2.67
CA THR A 51 -11.44 14.49 1.30
C THR A 51 -9.93 14.72 1.25
N ASP A 52 -9.43 15.74 1.94
CA ASP A 52 -8.00 16.09 1.95
C ASP A 52 -7.15 14.96 2.54
N LEU A 53 -7.64 14.32 3.60
CA LEU A 53 -7.01 13.14 4.20
C LEU A 53 -6.92 11.98 3.21
N PHE A 54 -8.02 11.69 2.51
CA PHE A 54 -8.05 10.63 1.51
C PHE A 54 -7.09 10.91 0.36
N ASP A 55 -7.11 12.15 -0.16
CA ASP A 55 -6.27 12.57 -1.28
C ASP A 55 -4.77 12.52 -0.90
N ALA A 56 -4.41 12.87 0.34
CA ALA A 56 -3.04 12.76 0.83
C ALA A 56 -2.56 11.31 0.96
N VAL A 57 -3.42 10.39 1.42
CA VAL A 57 -3.12 8.95 1.43
C VAL A 57 -2.93 8.43 0.01
N ALA A 58 -3.84 8.78 -0.90
CA ALA A 58 -3.77 8.38 -2.30
C ALA A 58 -2.49 8.89 -2.95
N GLU A 59 -2.15 10.16 -2.76
CA GLU A 59 -0.96 10.79 -3.33
C GLU A 59 0.31 10.08 -2.86
N LEU A 60 0.50 9.89 -1.54
CA LEU A 60 1.69 9.20 -1.01
C LEU A 60 1.77 7.74 -1.52
N THR A 61 0.63 7.04 -1.54
CA THR A 61 0.58 5.64 -2.00
C THR A 61 0.97 5.53 -3.47
N LEU A 62 0.53 6.47 -4.30
CA LEU A 62 0.72 6.49 -5.75
C LEU A 62 2.04 7.11 -6.21
N ARG A 63 2.83 7.70 -5.31
CA ARG A 63 4.22 8.11 -5.61
C ARG A 63 5.05 6.92 -6.13
N PRO A 64 6.03 7.16 -7.02
CA PRO A 64 6.89 6.10 -7.53
C PRO A 64 7.54 5.28 -6.41
N ALA A 65 7.35 3.97 -6.47
CA ALA A 65 7.92 3.04 -5.50
C ALA A 65 8.34 1.74 -6.20
N LYS A 66 9.33 1.05 -5.62
CA LYS A 66 9.81 -0.22 -6.17
C LYS A 66 8.84 -1.39 -6.00
N ARG A 67 7.78 -1.22 -5.18
CA ARG A 67 6.76 -2.24 -4.86
C ARG A 67 7.36 -3.61 -4.48
N ILE A 68 8.47 -3.60 -3.73
CA ILE A 68 9.21 -4.83 -3.38
C ILE A 68 8.38 -5.72 -2.44
N ARG A 69 7.71 -5.15 -1.44
CA ARG A 69 6.90 -5.90 -0.47
C ARG A 69 5.75 -6.65 -1.13
N PRO A 70 4.88 -6.00 -1.93
CA PRO A 70 3.83 -6.72 -2.64
C PRO A 70 4.39 -7.73 -3.65
N ALA A 71 5.55 -7.45 -4.28
CA ALA A 71 6.18 -8.40 -5.19
C ALA A 71 6.63 -9.67 -4.46
N LEU A 72 7.31 -9.53 -3.30
CA LEU A 72 7.74 -10.67 -2.49
C LEU A 72 6.54 -11.49 -2.02
N ALA A 73 5.48 -10.85 -1.55
CA ALA A 73 4.26 -11.55 -1.14
C ALA A 73 3.60 -12.31 -2.31
N TYR A 74 3.46 -11.65 -3.47
CA TYR A 74 2.87 -12.25 -4.67
C TYR A 74 3.69 -13.46 -5.14
N TYR A 75 5.01 -13.30 -5.34
CA TYR A 75 5.85 -14.38 -5.84
C TYR A 75 6.05 -15.50 -4.83
N ALA A 76 6.03 -15.22 -3.52
CA ALA A 76 5.99 -16.26 -2.50
C ALA A 76 4.70 -17.08 -2.63
N ALA A 77 3.53 -16.43 -2.72
CA ALA A 77 2.26 -17.15 -2.91
C ALA A 77 2.27 -17.97 -4.21
N GLN A 78 2.77 -17.44 -5.32
CA GLN A 78 2.88 -18.19 -6.58
C GLN A 78 3.75 -19.46 -6.47
N CYS A 79 4.68 -19.52 -5.52
CA CYS A 79 5.52 -20.70 -5.27
C CYS A 79 4.85 -21.76 -4.39
N PHE A 80 3.84 -21.42 -3.59
CA PHE A 80 3.29 -22.30 -2.55
C PHE A 80 1.77 -22.51 -2.65
N GLU A 81 1.04 -21.60 -3.30
CA GLU A 81 -0.43 -21.50 -3.29
C GLU A 81 -0.99 -21.42 -4.72
N HIS A 82 -0.99 -22.54 -5.44
CA HIS A 82 -1.32 -22.58 -6.86
C HIS A 82 -2.82 -22.45 -7.19
N ASP A 83 -3.70 -22.60 -6.19
CA ASP A 83 -5.15 -22.58 -6.38
C ASP A 83 -5.80 -21.21 -6.08
N VAL A 84 -5.00 -20.19 -5.77
CA VAL A 84 -5.49 -18.83 -5.50
C VAL A 84 -5.69 -18.09 -6.81
N PRO A 85 -6.89 -17.53 -7.09
CA PRO A 85 -7.10 -16.70 -8.27
C PRO A 85 -6.15 -15.51 -8.30
N GLU A 86 -5.58 -15.22 -9.48
CA GLU A 86 -4.58 -14.17 -9.62
C GLU A 86 -5.10 -12.79 -9.15
N ASP A 87 -6.34 -12.45 -9.48
CA ASP A 87 -6.97 -11.21 -9.03
C ASP A 87 -7.08 -11.10 -7.51
N SER A 88 -7.44 -12.21 -6.85
CA SER A 88 -7.51 -12.32 -5.40
C SER A 88 -6.15 -12.13 -4.75
N LEU A 89 -5.11 -12.72 -5.34
CA LEU A 89 -3.74 -12.53 -4.87
C LEU A 89 -3.28 -11.08 -5.06
N PHE A 90 -3.65 -10.44 -6.17
CA PHE A 90 -3.35 -9.02 -6.38
C PHE A 90 -4.00 -8.13 -5.31
N ASP A 91 -5.28 -8.34 -5.01
CA ASP A 91 -5.95 -7.59 -3.93
C ASP A 91 -5.25 -7.80 -2.57
N ALA A 92 -4.87 -9.05 -2.25
CA ALA A 92 -4.11 -9.33 -1.03
C ALA A 92 -2.79 -8.55 -0.95
N VAL A 93 -2.04 -8.42 -2.05
CA VAL A 93 -0.78 -7.66 -2.04
C VAL A 93 -1.00 -6.15 -2.12
N LEU A 94 -2.13 -5.66 -2.62
CA LEU A 94 -2.51 -4.25 -2.47
C LEU A 94 -2.71 -3.90 -1.00
N ALA A 95 -3.31 -4.79 -0.21
CA ALA A 95 -3.45 -4.61 1.24
C ALA A 95 -2.08 -4.42 1.92
N VAL A 96 -1.06 -5.19 1.50
CA VAL A 96 0.32 -5.05 2.01
C VAL A 96 0.91 -3.67 1.69
N GLU A 97 0.70 -3.13 0.49
CA GLU A 97 1.24 -1.81 0.12
C GLU A 97 0.49 -0.66 0.83
N LEU A 98 -0.81 -0.82 1.09
CA LEU A 98 -1.60 0.13 1.88
C LEU A 98 -1.21 0.11 3.36
N LEU A 99 -0.95 -1.07 3.93
CA LEU A 99 -0.38 -1.21 5.26
C LEU A 99 0.98 -0.50 5.34
N GLN A 100 1.86 -0.74 4.36
CA GLN A 100 3.14 -0.04 4.30
C GLN A 100 2.95 1.48 4.26
N THR A 101 1.95 1.99 3.53
CA THR A 101 1.67 3.43 3.50
C THR A 101 1.26 3.94 4.88
N ALA A 102 0.39 3.22 5.60
CA ALA A 102 0.01 3.58 6.96
C ALA A 102 1.23 3.68 7.89
N LEU A 103 2.11 2.66 7.87
CA LEU A 103 3.33 2.64 8.66
C LEU A 103 4.25 3.81 8.32
N LEU A 104 4.47 4.11 7.04
CA LEU A 104 5.32 5.24 6.65
C LEU A 104 4.78 6.59 7.14
N ILE A 105 3.46 6.77 7.15
CA ILE A 105 2.85 8.01 7.64
C ILE A 105 3.10 8.18 9.13
N HIS A 106 2.94 7.11 9.92
CA HIS A 106 3.19 7.15 11.36
C HIS A 106 4.69 7.27 11.68
N ASP A 107 5.55 6.58 10.94
CA ASP A 107 7.01 6.69 11.06
C ASP A 107 7.48 8.11 10.78
N ASP A 108 7.01 8.75 9.70
CA ASP A 108 7.39 10.15 9.37
C ASP A 108 7.06 11.11 10.53
N ILE A 109 6.00 10.87 11.29
CA ILE A 109 5.63 11.66 12.47
C ILE A 109 6.57 11.36 13.65
N MET A 110 6.85 10.07 13.92
CA MET A 110 7.71 9.64 15.01
C MET A 110 9.15 10.14 14.82
N ASP A 111 9.65 10.04 13.59
CA ASP A 111 11.00 10.45 13.20
C ASP A 111 11.12 11.94 12.87
N ARG A 112 9.98 12.63 12.71
CA ARG A 112 9.86 14.03 12.30
C ARG A 112 10.46 14.28 10.91
N ASP A 113 10.27 13.33 10.01
CA ASP A 113 10.73 13.41 8.62
C ASP A 113 9.75 14.24 7.78
N ASP A 114 10.16 15.42 7.32
CA ASP A 114 9.31 16.28 6.48
C ASP A 114 9.27 15.83 5.00
N VAL A 115 10.08 14.84 4.60
CA VAL A 115 10.22 14.40 3.20
C VAL A 115 10.13 12.88 3.08
N ARG A 116 9.28 12.40 2.16
CA ARG A 116 9.09 10.99 1.86
C ARG A 116 8.96 10.77 0.36
N ARG A 117 9.74 9.82 -0.19
CA ARG A 117 9.69 9.44 -1.62
C ARG A 117 9.81 10.64 -2.58
N GLY A 118 10.64 11.62 -2.23
CA GLY A 118 10.90 12.81 -3.06
C GLY A 118 9.87 13.94 -2.95
N GLY A 119 8.83 13.79 -2.13
CA GLY A 119 7.84 14.84 -1.84
C GLY A 119 7.67 15.07 -0.33
N PRO A 120 6.81 16.01 0.10
CA PRO A 120 6.54 16.22 1.52
C PRO A 120 5.92 14.98 2.17
N SER A 121 6.27 14.67 3.41
CA SER A 121 5.53 13.68 4.21
C SER A 121 4.10 14.17 4.46
N VAL A 122 3.22 13.27 4.95
CA VAL A 122 1.80 13.62 5.12
C VAL A 122 1.61 14.73 6.17
N HIS A 123 2.29 14.68 7.32
CA HIS A 123 2.15 15.77 8.31
C HIS A 123 2.72 17.09 7.79
N ALA A 124 3.82 17.06 7.03
CA ALA A 124 4.37 18.25 6.39
C ALA A 124 3.41 18.85 5.35
N HIS A 125 2.76 18.00 4.54
CA HIS A 125 1.73 18.41 3.59
C HIS A 125 0.51 19.03 4.31
N MET A 126 0.09 18.43 5.43
CA MET A 126 -1.07 18.88 6.21
C MET A 126 -0.90 20.28 6.83
N ARG A 127 0.35 20.76 7.04
CA ARG A 127 0.60 22.14 7.50
C ARG A 127 0.05 23.19 6.52
N GLY A 128 -0.09 22.84 5.25
CA GLY A 128 -0.65 23.71 4.20
C GLY A 128 -2.16 23.97 4.31
N PHE A 129 -2.90 23.16 5.09
CA PHE A 129 -4.35 23.25 5.24
C PHE A 129 -4.78 24.16 6.41
N GLY A 130 -3.82 24.89 7.01
CA GLY A 130 -4.05 25.83 8.10
C GLY A 130 -4.21 25.19 9.48
N GLY A 131 -4.27 26.04 10.50
CA GLY A 131 -4.21 25.63 11.92
C GLY A 131 -2.79 25.58 12.46
N ASP A 132 -2.59 24.87 13.57
CA ASP A 132 -1.30 24.71 14.22
C ASP A 132 -0.62 23.38 13.85
N GLU A 133 0.63 23.23 14.29
CA GLU A 133 1.41 22.00 14.08
C GLU A 133 0.70 20.76 14.62
N HIS A 134 0.04 20.90 15.76
CA HIS A 134 -0.65 19.80 16.41
C HIS A 134 -1.82 19.30 15.55
N ARG A 135 -2.57 20.20 14.90
CA ARG A 135 -3.62 19.84 13.94
C ARG A 135 -3.03 19.10 12.74
N ALA A 136 -1.93 19.57 12.16
CA ALA A 136 -1.31 18.92 11.01
C ALA A 136 -0.85 17.48 11.33
N VAL A 137 -0.21 17.29 12.47
CA VAL A 137 0.18 15.96 12.99
C VAL A 137 -1.05 15.10 13.27
N SER A 138 -2.08 15.64 13.89
CA SER A 138 -3.32 14.91 14.21
C SER A 138 -4.04 14.42 12.95
N LEU A 139 -4.10 15.25 11.91
CA LEU A 139 -4.63 14.87 10.61
C LEU A 139 -3.79 13.76 9.98
N ALA A 140 -2.46 13.83 10.05
CA ALA A 140 -1.59 12.77 9.55
C ALA A 140 -1.76 11.44 10.31
N ILE A 141 -1.99 11.46 11.62
CA ILE A 141 -2.32 10.25 12.41
C ILE A 141 -3.62 9.60 11.86
N LEU A 142 -4.64 10.42 11.59
CA LEU A 142 -5.91 9.97 11.00
C LEU A 142 -5.74 9.46 9.56
N ALA A 143 -4.84 10.08 8.78
CA ALA A 143 -4.49 9.61 7.44
C ALA A 143 -3.86 8.21 7.49
N GLY A 144 -2.89 7.99 8.39
CA GLY A 144 -2.31 6.66 8.61
C GLY A 144 -3.35 5.63 9.03
N SER A 145 -4.27 6.01 9.93
CA SER A 145 -5.38 5.14 10.37
C SER A 145 -6.34 4.81 9.22
N SER A 146 -6.62 5.77 8.34
CA SER A 146 -7.44 5.59 7.13
C SER A 146 -6.75 4.67 6.12
N ALA A 147 -5.45 4.85 5.86
CA ALA A 147 -4.67 3.96 5.01
C ALA A 147 -4.69 2.52 5.55
N TYR A 148 -4.64 2.37 6.88
CA TYR A 148 -4.75 1.07 7.52
C TYR A 148 -6.15 0.45 7.38
N ALA A 149 -7.20 1.25 7.47
CA ALA A 149 -8.57 0.81 7.20
C ALA A 149 -8.75 0.37 5.74
N LEU A 150 -8.16 1.09 4.77
CA LEU A 150 -8.18 0.72 3.35
C LEU A 150 -7.44 -0.60 3.09
N SER A 151 -6.31 -0.84 3.77
CA SER A 151 -5.60 -2.13 3.71
C SER A 151 -6.52 -3.30 4.08
N LYS A 152 -7.19 -3.22 5.24
CA LYS A 152 -8.14 -4.25 5.68
C LYS A 152 -9.33 -4.39 4.74
N ARG A 153 -9.87 -3.27 4.24
CA ARG A 153 -10.97 -3.28 3.28
C ARG A 153 -10.61 -4.11 2.04
N VAL A 154 -9.47 -3.85 1.42
CA VAL A 154 -9.04 -4.61 0.24
C VAL A 154 -8.84 -6.09 0.58
N LEU A 155 -8.22 -6.41 1.72
CA LEU A 155 -8.00 -7.79 2.12
C LEU A 155 -9.34 -8.55 2.29
N PHE A 156 -10.35 -7.93 2.89
CA PHE A 156 -11.68 -8.50 3.05
C PHE A 156 -12.43 -8.66 1.73
N GLU A 157 -12.15 -7.80 0.75
CA GLU A 157 -12.72 -7.88 -0.60
C GLU A 157 -11.96 -8.85 -1.53
N ALA A 158 -10.75 -9.29 -1.16
CA ALA A 158 -9.84 -10.06 -2.03
C ALA A 158 -10.37 -11.44 -2.46
N ASN A 159 -11.50 -11.92 -1.92
CA ASN A 159 -12.12 -13.20 -2.27
C ASN A 159 -11.12 -14.39 -2.30
N LEU A 160 -10.18 -14.41 -1.35
CA LEU A 160 -9.21 -15.49 -1.19
C LEU A 160 -9.90 -16.80 -0.75
N PRO A 161 -9.34 -17.97 -1.10
CA PRO A 161 -9.75 -19.22 -0.47
C PRO A 161 -9.69 -19.10 1.05
N LEU A 162 -10.70 -19.64 1.76
CA LEU A 162 -10.87 -19.41 3.20
C LEU A 162 -9.62 -19.70 4.06
N PRO A 163 -8.84 -20.78 3.82
CA PRO A 163 -7.59 -21.01 4.56
C PRO A 163 -6.55 -19.89 4.33
N CYS A 164 -6.38 -19.46 3.08
CA CYS A 164 -5.44 -18.39 2.71
C CYS A 164 -5.90 -17.05 3.30
N PHE A 165 -7.21 -16.76 3.26
CA PHE A 165 -7.79 -15.57 3.88
C PHE A 165 -7.53 -15.53 5.39
N HIS A 166 -7.74 -16.64 6.08
CA HIS A 166 -7.48 -16.74 7.52
C HIS A 166 -6.00 -16.50 7.81
N ALA A 167 -5.10 -17.17 7.09
CA ALA A 167 -3.66 -17.00 7.25
C ALA A 167 -3.23 -15.54 7.01
N ALA A 168 -3.72 -14.91 5.95
CA ALA A 168 -3.44 -13.51 5.65
C ALA A 168 -3.93 -12.56 6.77
N CYS A 169 -5.13 -12.79 7.30
CA CYS A 169 -5.64 -12.02 8.44
C CYS A 169 -4.80 -12.23 9.70
N ALA A 170 -4.40 -13.47 9.99
CA ALA A 170 -3.56 -13.78 11.16
C ALA A 170 -2.20 -13.09 11.06
N GLU A 171 -1.57 -13.10 9.88
CA GLU A 171 -0.31 -12.39 9.64
C GLU A 171 -0.47 -10.88 9.74
N LEU A 172 -1.57 -10.31 9.23
CA LEU A 172 -1.85 -8.88 9.37
C LEU A 172 -1.95 -8.47 10.85
N VAL A 173 -2.69 -9.25 11.66
CA VAL A 173 -2.81 -9.02 13.11
C VAL A 173 -1.47 -9.20 13.82
N ARG A 174 -0.66 -10.19 13.43
CA ARG A 174 0.67 -10.40 13.98
C ARG A 174 1.56 -9.17 13.73
N MET A 175 1.52 -8.63 12.52
CA MET A 175 2.24 -7.40 12.17
C MET A 175 1.79 -6.20 13.02
N GLU A 176 0.52 -6.10 13.43
CA GLU A 176 0.08 -5.01 14.32
C GLU A 176 0.67 -5.10 15.73
N TYR A 177 0.87 -6.31 16.25
CA TYR A 177 1.31 -6.53 17.63
C TYR A 177 2.84 -6.53 17.80
N GLU A 178 3.58 -6.88 16.75
CA GLU A 178 5.04 -7.05 16.80
C GLU A 178 5.84 -5.80 16.34
N VAL A 179 5.16 -4.68 16.05
CA VAL A 179 5.75 -3.38 15.72
C VAL A 179 5.91 -2.53 16.98
#